data_AF-A0A9W7UG52-F1
#
_entry.id   AF-A0A9W7UG52-F1
#
_cell.length_a   1.000
_cell.length_b   1.000
_cell.length_c   1.000
_cell.angle_alpha   90.00
_cell.angle_beta   90.00
_cell.angle_gamma   90.00
#
_symmetry.space_group_name_H-M   'P 1'
#
loop_
_entity.id
_entity.type
_entity.pdbx_description
1 polymer ?
#
loop_
_entity_poly.entity_id
_entity_poly.type
_entity_poly.pdbx_seq_one_letter_code
_entity_poly.pdbx_strand_id
1 'polypeptide(L)'
;MVQFSIDERAVKNFAVFFGSFIKEQIETFYNPDFLIDFDLKTYSFSFYEKQIIICSIEGNTITDIKCVDYKEFIPDVFLEELLAHNSIPSRIHRYKKIGIERLRLEIADELMLGAITAKDTTAVWENYQMKIKISPKLQMEHFEFDTESL
;
A
#
# COMPACT_ATOMS: atom_id res chain seq x y z
N MET A 1 -15.71 24.04 -30.62
CA MET A 1 -14.88 24.24 -29.43
C MET A 1 -13.63 24.99 -29.85
N VAL A 2 -13.25 26.05 -29.14
CA VAL A 2 -12.00 26.78 -29.39
C VAL A 2 -10.88 26.06 -28.65
N GLN A 3 -9.77 25.77 -29.35
CA GLN A 3 -8.60 25.12 -28.77
C GLN A 3 -7.48 26.16 -28.63
N PHE A 4 -7.00 26.37 -27.41
CA PHE A 4 -5.89 27.28 -27.11
C PHE A 4 -4.57 26.51 -27.06
N SER A 5 -3.49 27.13 -27.55
CA SER A 5 -2.12 26.68 -27.33
C SER A 5 -1.59 27.23 -26.00
N ILE A 6 -0.83 26.43 -25.25
CA ILE A 6 -0.24 26.83 -23.96
C ILE A 6 1.22 27.26 -24.18
N ASP A 7 1.56 28.46 -23.72
CA ASP A 7 2.93 29.01 -23.74
C ASP A 7 3.73 28.47 -22.53
N GLU A 8 5.01 28.16 -22.71
CA GLU A 8 5.89 27.67 -21.62
C GLU A 8 5.97 28.63 -20.42
N ARG A 9 5.85 29.94 -20.65
CA ARG A 9 5.80 30.93 -19.56
C ARG A 9 4.59 30.74 -18.67
N ALA A 10 3.45 30.34 -19.22
CA ALA A 10 2.27 30.02 -18.43
C ALA A 10 2.52 28.79 -17.54
N VAL A 11 3.18 27.76 -18.07
CA VAL A 11 3.56 26.56 -17.30
C VAL A 11 4.52 26.91 -16.16
N LYS A 12 5.57 27.70 -16.43
CA LYS A 12 6.52 28.14 -15.39
C LYS A 12 5.83 28.96 -14.31
N ASN A 13 4.97 29.91 -14.70
CA ASN A 13 4.22 30.72 -13.74
C ASN A 13 3.28 29.85 -12.90
N PHE A 14 2.60 28.87 -13.50
CA PHE A 14 1.78 27.90 -12.77
C PHE A 14 2.61 27.15 -11.73
N ALA A 15 3.78 26.62 -12.11
CA ALA A 15 4.66 25.91 -11.18
C ALA A 15 5.15 26.81 -10.03
N VAL A 16 5.40 28.10 -10.28
CA VAL A 16 5.76 29.06 -9.23
C VAL A 16 4.58 29.34 -8.30
N PHE A 17 3.38 29.55 -8.84
CA PHE A 17 2.19 29.87 -8.04
C PHE A 17 1.70 28.70 -7.19
N PHE A 18 1.75 27.48 -7.72
CA PHE A 18 1.20 26.29 -7.07
C PHE A 18 2.27 25.35 -6.51
N GLY A 19 3.55 25.60 -6.77
CA GLY A 19 4.62 24.68 -6.40
C GLY A 19 4.74 24.42 -4.89
N SER A 20 4.57 25.45 -4.06
CA SER A 20 4.58 25.27 -2.59
C SER A 20 3.37 24.46 -2.13
N PHE A 21 2.18 24.79 -2.63
CA PHE A 21 0.96 24.03 -2.34
C PHE A 21 1.09 22.56 -2.76
N ILE A 22 1.63 22.29 -3.95
CA ILE A 22 1.87 20.92 -4.44
C ILE A 22 2.81 20.18 -3.49
N LYS A 23 3.91 20.82 -3.03
CA LYS A 23 4.84 20.20 -2.07
C LYS A 23 4.16 19.86 -0.75
N GLU A 24 3.41 20.80 -0.18
CA GLU A 24 2.65 20.58 1.05
C GLU A 24 1.68 19.41 0.89
N GLN A 25 0.99 19.29 -0.25
CA GLN A 25 0.10 18.16 -0.50
C GLN A 25 0.87 16.83 -0.61
N ILE A 26 2.02 16.82 -1.29
CA ILE A 26 2.88 15.62 -1.41
C ILE A 26 3.34 15.13 -0.04
N GLU A 27 3.73 16.04 0.86
CA GLU A 27 4.16 15.70 2.22
C GLU A 27 3.05 14.99 3.01
N THR A 28 1.77 15.29 2.75
CA THR A 28 0.66 14.60 3.42
C THR A 28 0.51 13.13 3.04
N PHE A 29 1.13 12.69 1.94
CA PHE A 29 1.12 11.28 1.52
C PHE A 29 2.20 10.44 2.20
N TYR A 30 3.11 11.05 2.95
CA TYR A 30 4.08 10.32 3.73
C TYR A 30 3.41 9.70 4.96
N ASN A 31 3.43 8.38 5.03
CA ASN A 31 3.00 7.59 6.18
C ASN A 31 4.23 6.93 6.86
N PRO A 32 4.64 7.41 8.05
CA PRO A 32 5.76 6.82 8.79
C PRO A 32 5.43 5.46 9.41
N ASP A 33 4.15 5.10 9.55
CA ASP A 33 3.73 3.85 10.19
C ASP A 33 3.75 2.65 9.24
N PHE A 34 3.91 2.92 7.94
CA PHE A 34 3.99 1.89 6.91
C PHE A 34 5.13 2.20 5.91
N LEU A 35 6.36 1.95 6.38
CA LEU A 35 7.57 2.02 5.57
C LEU A 35 8.04 0.62 5.19
N ILE A 36 8.39 0.45 3.92
CA ILE A 36 8.95 -0.78 3.38
C ILE A 36 10.30 -0.48 2.74
N ASP A 37 11.34 -1.19 3.19
CA ASP A 37 12.72 -0.97 2.74
C ASP A 37 13.18 -2.07 1.77
N PHE A 38 13.57 -1.68 0.56
CA PHE A 38 14.21 -2.56 -0.43
C PHE A 38 15.57 -2.00 -0.84
N ASP A 39 16.64 -2.67 -0.44
CA ASP A 39 18.04 -2.32 -0.76
C ASP A 39 18.39 -0.83 -0.52
N LEU A 40 18.25 0.00 -1.56
CA LEU A 40 18.59 1.42 -1.58
C LEU A 40 17.38 2.36 -1.61
N LYS A 41 16.16 1.81 -1.53
CA LYS A 41 14.92 2.58 -1.62
C LYS A 41 13.97 2.24 -0.48
N THR A 42 13.44 3.28 0.14
CA THR A 42 12.35 3.18 1.10
C THR A 42 11.05 3.57 0.41
N TYR A 43 9.98 2.85 0.70
CA TYR A 43 8.65 3.12 0.18
C TYR A 43 7.70 3.37 1.33
N SER A 44 6.99 4.50 1.29
CA SER A 44 5.94 4.82 2.25
C SER A 44 4.56 4.58 1.61
N PHE A 45 3.69 3.85 2.31
CA PHE A 45 2.36 3.49 1.82
C PHE A 45 1.27 4.20 2.61
N SER A 46 0.47 5.00 1.92
CA SER A 46 -0.72 5.65 2.47
C SER A 46 -1.98 4.99 1.91
N PHE A 47 -2.79 4.42 2.81
CA PHE A 47 -3.98 3.65 2.47
C PHE A 47 -5.24 4.53 2.52
N TYR A 48 -5.91 4.68 1.39
CA TYR A 48 -7.18 5.41 1.26
C TYR A 48 -8.30 4.46 0.84
N GLU A 49 -9.55 4.95 0.89
CA GLU A 49 -10.76 4.15 0.62
C GLU A 49 -10.72 3.38 -0.71
N LYS A 50 -10.11 3.96 -1.75
CA LYS A 50 -10.15 3.40 -3.11
C LYS A 50 -8.80 3.06 -3.71
N GLN A 51 -7.72 3.54 -3.07
CA GLN A 51 -6.39 3.51 -3.66
C GLN A 51 -5.32 3.60 -2.58
N ILE A 52 -4.11 3.26 -2.97
CA ILE A 52 -2.92 3.35 -2.15
C ILE A 52 -1.98 4.33 -2.84
N ILE A 53 -1.53 5.33 -2.10
CA ILE A 53 -0.49 6.24 -2.56
C ILE A 53 0.84 5.73 -2.02
N ILE A 54 1.80 5.53 -2.92
CA ILE A 54 3.12 5.02 -2.58
C ILE A 54 4.16 6.08 -2.94
N CYS A 55 4.85 6.58 -1.92
CA CYS A 55 5.97 7.51 -2.07
C CYS A 55 7.27 6.71 -2.11
N SER A 56 8.08 6.92 -3.15
CA SER A 56 9.48 6.46 -3.17
C SER A 56 10.35 7.49 -2.45
N ILE A 57 11.20 7.03 -1.54
CA ILE A 57 12.02 7.87 -0.67
C ILE A 57 13.49 7.48 -0.85
N GLU A 58 14.31 8.49 -1.11
CA GLU A 58 15.77 8.38 -1.15
C GLU A 58 16.35 9.37 -0.13
N GLY A 59 16.92 8.84 0.96
CA GLY A 59 17.31 9.64 2.12
C GLY A 59 16.09 10.32 2.76
N ASN A 60 16.06 11.65 2.74
CA ASN A 60 14.94 12.43 3.30
C ASN A 60 14.10 13.11 2.19
N THR A 61 14.13 12.59 0.97
CA THR A 61 13.44 13.19 -0.19
C THR A 61 12.47 12.21 -0.81
N ILE A 62 11.21 12.61 -0.97
CA ILE A 62 10.25 11.90 -1.82
C ILE A 62 10.64 12.16 -3.27
N THR A 63 11.06 11.12 -3.98
CA THR A 63 11.56 11.20 -5.36
C THR A 63 10.50 10.83 -6.39
N ASP A 64 9.49 10.05 -6.00
CA ASP A 64 8.40 9.63 -6.87
C ASP A 64 7.12 9.34 -6.08
N ILE A 65 5.97 9.43 -6.75
CA ILE A 65 4.66 9.12 -6.21
C ILE A 65 3.89 8.30 -7.24
N LYS A 66 3.42 7.13 -6.83
CA LYS A 66 2.52 6.31 -7.63
C LYS A 66 1.22 6.03 -6.89
N CYS A 67 0.16 5.87 -7.67
CA CYS A 67 -1.14 5.44 -7.18
C CYS A 67 -1.38 4.03 -7.70
N VAL A 68 -1.72 3.11 -6.78
CA VAL A 68 -2.09 1.73 -7.11
C VAL A 68 -3.44 1.41 -6.48
N ASP A 69 -4.19 0.51 -7.10
CA ASP A 69 -5.41 -0.02 -6.49
C ASP A 69 -5.08 -1.21 -5.55
N TYR A 70 -6.05 -1.59 -4.72
CA TYR A 70 -5.88 -2.73 -3.82
C TYR A 70 -5.74 -4.05 -4.55
N LYS A 71 -6.23 -4.19 -5.79
CA LYS A 71 -6.11 -5.43 -6.56
C LYS A 71 -4.68 -5.64 -7.06
N GLU A 72 -3.98 -4.56 -7.39
CA GLU A 72 -2.56 -4.58 -7.71
C GLU A 72 -1.71 -4.87 -6.47
N PHE A 73 -2.03 -4.24 -5.32
CA PHE A 73 -1.27 -4.44 -4.07
C PHE A 73 -1.54 -5.79 -3.39
N ILE A 74 -2.77 -6.30 -3.50
CA ILE A 74 -3.24 -7.56 -2.90
C ILE A 74 -3.76 -8.48 -4.03
N PRO A 75 -2.84 -9.15 -4.75
CA PRO A 75 -3.21 -9.95 -5.92
C PRO A 75 -4.11 -11.13 -5.60
N ASP A 76 -4.94 -11.54 -6.56
CA ASP A 76 -5.82 -12.72 -6.44
C ASP A 76 -5.03 -13.98 -6.07
N VAL A 77 -3.84 -14.14 -6.66
CA VAL A 77 -2.92 -15.27 -6.40
C VAL A 77 -2.58 -15.37 -4.91
N PHE A 78 -2.22 -14.25 -4.27
CA PHE A 78 -1.92 -14.22 -2.84
C PHE A 78 -3.12 -14.62 -1.98
N LEU A 79 -4.31 -14.13 -2.32
CA LEU A 79 -5.54 -14.44 -1.60
C LEU A 79 -5.97 -15.90 -1.77
N GLU A 80 -5.81 -16.45 -2.96
CA GLU A 80 -6.09 -17.84 -3.26
C GLU A 80 -5.13 -18.77 -2.52
N GLU A 81 -3.83 -18.47 -2.49
CA GLU A 81 -2.82 -19.20 -1.70
C GLU A 81 -3.14 -19.15 -0.20
N LEU A 82 -3.48 -17.96 0.30
CA LEU A 82 -3.89 -17.79 1.70
C LEU A 82 -5.09 -18.67 2.03
N LEU A 83 -6.13 -18.67 1.19
CA LEU A 83 -7.30 -19.51 1.41
C LEU A 83 -6.99 -21.00 1.21
N ALA A 84 -6.08 -21.37 0.32
CA ALA A 84 -5.69 -22.77 0.13
C ALA A 84 -4.96 -23.35 1.34
N HIS A 85 -4.34 -22.50 2.18
CA HIS A 85 -3.59 -22.95 3.35
C HIS A 85 -4.48 -23.68 4.38
N ASN A 86 -4.00 -24.81 4.88
CA ASN A 86 -4.76 -25.70 5.76
C ASN A 86 -4.94 -25.11 7.17
N SER A 87 -3.96 -24.32 7.62
CA SER A 87 -3.89 -23.80 9.00
C SER A 87 -4.17 -22.30 9.05
N ILE A 88 -5.22 -21.83 8.38
CA ILE A 88 -5.66 -20.43 8.50
C ILE A 88 -6.57 -20.21 9.72
N PRO A 89 -6.51 -19.02 10.35
CA PRO A 89 -7.46 -18.64 11.39
C PRO A 89 -8.91 -18.79 10.94
N SER A 90 -9.79 -19.20 11.85
CA SER A 90 -11.22 -19.46 11.57
C SER A 90 -11.93 -18.25 10.94
N ARG A 91 -11.57 -17.04 11.36
CA ARG A 91 -12.10 -15.79 10.80
C ARG A 91 -11.65 -15.54 9.35
N ILE A 92 -10.47 -16.01 8.93
CA ILE A 92 -10.07 -16.00 7.51
C ILE A 92 -10.74 -17.15 6.75
N HIS A 93 -10.94 -18.29 7.40
CA HIS A 93 -11.59 -19.45 6.79
C HIS A 93 -12.99 -19.17 6.25
N ARG A 94 -13.74 -18.23 6.85
CA ARG A 94 -15.08 -17.82 6.38
C ARG A 94 -15.06 -17.31 4.93
N TYR A 95 -13.95 -16.71 4.49
CA TYR A 95 -13.85 -16.13 3.16
C TYR A 95 -13.74 -17.17 2.05
N LYS A 96 -13.47 -18.45 2.36
CA LYS A 96 -13.61 -19.57 1.39
C LYS A 96 -15.02 -19.65 0.79
N LYS A 97 -16.04 -19.28 1.56
CA LYS A 97 -17.44 -19.31 1.12
C LYS A 97 -17.92 -17.97 0.58
N ILE A 98 -17.32 -16.86 1.04
CA ILE A 98 -17.75 -15.50 0.70
C ILE A 98 -17.05 -15.00 -0.57
N GLY A 99 -15.78 -15.36 -0.77
CA GLY A 99 -14.98 -14.99 -1.93
C GLY A 99 -13.80 -14.06 -1.60
N ILE A 100 -12.78 -14.11 -2.45
CA ILE A 100 -11.52 -13.35 -2.32
C ILE A 100 -11.73 -11.84 -2.32
N GLU A 101 -12.72 -11.32 -3.06
CA GLU A 101 -13.03 -9.89 -3.09
C GLU A 101 -13.38 -9.34 -1.71
N ARG A 102 -14.15 -10.11 -0.92
CA ARG A 102 -14.51 -9.69 0.44
C ARG A 102 -13.32 -9.78 1.39
N LEU A 103 -12.42 -10.72 1.18
CA LEU A 103 -11.17 -10.81 1.95
C LEU A 103 -10.26 -9.62 1.63
N ARG A 104 -10.15 -9.24 0.36
CA ARG A 104 -9.38 -8.05 -0.04
C ARG A 104 -9.88 -6.79 0.63
N LEU A 105 -11.20 -6.61 0.70
CA LEU A 105 -11.82 -5.48 1.38
C LEU A 105 -11.53 -5.48 2.89
N GLU A 106 -11.56 -6.65 3.56
CA GLU A 106 -11.17 -6.72 4.98
C GLU A 106 -9.72 -6.31 5.18
N ILE A 107 -8.79 -6.79 4.34
CA ILE A 107 -7.38 -6.43 4.43
C ILE A 107 -7.20 -4.93 4.18
N ALA A 108 -7.90 -4.37 3.19
CA ALA A 108 -7.88 -2.94 2.89
C ALA A 108 -8.38 -2.09 4.07
N ASP A 109 -9.51 -2.48 4.67
CA ASP A 109 -10.06 -1.81 5.84
C ASP A 109 -9.07 -1.84 7.02
N GLU A 110 -8.40 -2.97 7.26
CA GLU A 110 -7.46 -3.12 8.37
C GLU A 110 -6.13 -2.37 8.13
N LEU A 111 -5.69 -2.25 6.87
CA LEU A 111 -4.58 -1.36 6.48
C LEU A 111 -4.94 0.11 6.73
N MET A 112 -6.14 0.54 6.32
CA MET A 112 -6.62 1.91 6.53
C MET A 112 -6.77 2.27 8.00
N LEU A 113 -7.20 1.31 8.83
CA LEU A 113 -7.36 1.49 10.27
C LEU A 113 -6.04 1.41 11.05
N GLY A 114 -4.92 1.11 10.37
CA GLY A 114 -3.61 0.93 11.00
C GLY A 114 -3.50 -0.34 11.86
N ALA A 115 -4.41 -1.31 11.66
CA ALA A 115 -4.35 -2.61 12.33
C ALA A 115 -3.32 -3.56 11.71
N ILE A 116 -2.89 -3.25 10.47
CA ILE A 116 -1.76 -3.89 9.79
C ILE A 116 -0.63 -2.87 9.71
N THR A 117 0.50 -3.16 10.36
CA THR A 117 1.66 -2.27 10.44
C THR A 117 2.84 -2.84 9.67
N ALA A 118 3.80 -2.01 9.25
CA ALA A 118 5.00 -2.49 8.56
C ALA A 118 6.19 -2.65 9.51
N LYS A 119 7.00 -3.67 9.23
CA LYS A 119 8.33 -3.87 9.80
C LYS A 119 9.26 -4.41 8.70
N ASP A 120 10.26 -3.62 8.34
CA ASP A 120 11.20 -3.91 7.26
C ASP A 120 10.50 -4.16 5.91
N THR A 121 10.39 -5.43 5.47
CA THR A 121 9.68 -5.83 4.24
C THR A 121 8.39 -6.60 4.52
N THR A 122 7.94 -6.60 5.77
CA THR A 122 6.83 -7.42 6.25
C THR A 122 5.73 -6.55 6.82
N ALA A 123 4.51 -6.76 6.35
CA ALA A 123 3.30 -6.24 6.97
C ALA A 123 2.82 -7.25 8.04
N VAL A 124 2.56 -6.77 9.25
CA VAL A 124 2.18 -7.61 10.41
C VAL A 124 0.72 -7.36 10.73
N TRP A 125 -0.06 -8.44 10.76
CA TRP A 125 -1.46 -8.44 11.15
C TRP A 125 -1.64 -9.22 12.45
N GLU A 126 -1.44 -8.52 13.56
CA GLU A 126 -1.39 -9.10 14.93
C GLU A 126 -2.66 -9.88 15.28
N ASN A 127 -3.84 -9.35 14.90
CA ASN A 127 -5.13 -9.99 15.15
C ASN A 127 -5.23 -11.43 14.61
N TYR A 128 -4.42 -11.76 13.61
CA TYR A 128 -4.39 -13.05 12.95
C TYR A 128 -3.06 -13.76 13.10
N GLN A 129 -2.13 -13.20 13.90
CA GLN A 129 -0.76 -13.69 14.05
C GLN A 129 -0.11 -13.96 12.69
N MET A 130 -0.37 -13.07 11.72
CA MET A 130 0.03 -13.24 10.34
C MET A 130 1.08 -12.20 9.98
N LYS A 131 2.15 -12.67 9.34
CA LYS A 131 3.16 -11.85 8.70
C LYS A 131 2.98 -11.98 7.19
N ILE A 132 2.96 -10.86 6.48
CA ILE A 132 2.75 -10.79 5.04
C ILE A 132 3.98 -10.12 4.43
N LYS A 133 4.71 -10.85 3.60
CA LYS A 133 5.86 -10.30 2.90
C LYS A 133 5.42 -9.44 1.71
N ILE A 134 5.99 -8.25 1.62
CA ILE A 134 5.83 -7.36 0.48
C ILE A 134 6.98 -7.60 -0.49
N SER A 135 6.64 -7.82 -1.76
CA SER A 135 7.60 -8.04 -2.85
C SER A 135 8.24 -6.73 -3.31
N PRO A 136 9.38 -6.78 -4.01
CA PRO A 136 9.96 -5.60 -4.69
C PRO A 136 9.05 -4.97 -5.75
N LYS A 137 8.02 -5.71 -6.21
CA LYS A 137 6.96 -5.17 -7.08
C LYS A 137 5.92 -4.34 -6.31
N LEU A 138 6.09 -4.23 -4.99
CA LEU A 138 5.19 -3.58 -4.05
C LEU A 138 3.83 -4.26 -4.01
N GLN A 139 3.84 -5.59 -3.86
CA GLN A 139 2.64 -6.42 -3.77
C GLN A 139 2.80 -7.42 -2.64
N MET A 140 1.71 -7.81 -1.99
CA MET A 140 1.70 -8.96 -1.07
C MET A 140 2.02 -10.23 -1.86
N GLU A 141 3.04 -10.98 -1.43
CA GLU A 141 3.51 -12.18 -2.15
C GLU A 141 3.53 -13.45 -1.32
N HIS A 142 3.71 -13.35 0.00
CA HIS A 142 3.84 -14.50 0.87
C HIS A 142 3.27 -14.20 2.24
N PHE A 143 2.86 -15.23 2.96
CA PHE A 143 2.40 -15.10 4.33
C PHE A 143 2.93 -16.24 5.20
N GLU A 144 3.15 -15.93 6.46
CA GLU A 144 3.52 -16.88 7.50
C GLU A 144 2.62 -16.63 8.71
N PHE A 145 2.30 -17.70 9.44
CA PHE A 145 1.62 -17.60 10.72
C PHE A 145 2.65 -17.78 11.83
N ASP A 146 2.65 -16.88 12.80
CA ASP A 146 3.51 -17.02 13.98
C ASP A 146 3.03 -18.21 14.81
N THR A 147 3.78 -19.31 14.76
CA THR A 147 3.52 -20.52 15.56
C THR A 147 4.02 -20.42 17.01
N GLU A 148 4.65 -19.30 17.40
CA GLU A 148 5.14 -19.07 18.76
C GLU A 148 4.03 -18.59 19.71
N SER A 149 2.93 -19.33 19.84
CA SER A 149 1.88 -19.11 20.85
C SER A 149 0.95 -20.33 21.02
N LEU A 150 1.51 -21.53 21.12
CA LEU A 150 0.78 -22.73 21.59
C LEU A 150 1.54 -23.38 22.75
#